data_AF-A0A413K3D9-F1
#
_entry.id   AF-A0A413K3D9-F1
#
_cell.length_a   1.000
_cell.length_b   1.000
_cell.length_c   1.000
_cell.angle_alpha   90.00
_cell.angle_beta   90.00
_cell.angle_gamma   90.00
#
_symmetry.space_group_name_H-M   'P 1'
#
loop_
_entity.id
_entity.type
_entity.pdbx_description
1 polymer ?
#
loop_
_entity_poly.entity_id
_entity_poly.type
_entity_poly.pdbx_seq_one_letter_code
_entity_poly.pdbx_strand_id
1 'polypeptide(L)'
;MKKIITLLCAVATLTACDIDRLPYGSMSAEQITQDPTSSLESLVNGCYAQLKSWSDPMHRLGEYAGDNMAKDKSSTDAFFDFISYSRDADNYRLQSFWDSGYKAIAQASNIIKMIDEGQSKTIDYQLGECYYIRGMMYFYLGRAFGRPYWDKPEGHMGVPIVNGTPDDVNNLNLPDRSTVQDTYEQAIDDLKASARLMENGETKREGPAYASKEAAWAMLSRIYLFMSGTYEAPNSENAQLAIDYATKVIESTTSEGGLKYELLSRENFMRYNTFMPENNKESIFVVKIMASEKPDYWNSIGGMYSYAGQQGWGEMYASAKYMDLLNEQGRNDWRPDKKKIVDARANFISPSYITDSDGKYVEVFRFIKNVYNKNNIHTGYTYVQLPVSKRDNTVTCKEGETNYTLSLINSSEEKYSINYSDGQTYPGVIDYEIELSSGQPKFYILKCSNEGTASGEAESQLHSPVISRLGEVYLNRAEAYAKKGDYPHAQADLNIIRERSLPGGGYNDLNASNAKARIEKERQLELAYQAERSYDVFRNCETLTRKYPGVHDAMLEIPATDYRVIYFIPQSAINSYPGTLTQNPTSN
;
A
#
# COMPACT_ATOMS: atom_id res chain seq x y z
N MET A 1 25.99 -62.45 -48.07
CA MET A 1 26.53 -61.56 -47.02
C MET A 1 26.37 -60.07 -47.33
N LYS A 2 26.37 -59.59 -48.59
CA LYS A 2 26.17 -58.15 -48.90
C LYS A 2 24.74 -57.59 -48.62
N LYS A 3 23.69 -58.42 -48.65
CA LYS A 3 22.31 -57.96 -48.38
C LYS A 3 21.96 -57.84 -46.88
N ILE A 4 22.68 -58.52 -45.99
CA ILE A 4 22.45 -58.47 -44.53
C ILE A 4 23.11 -57.23 -43.91
N ILE A 5 24.27 -56.82 -44.43
CA ILE A 5 24.99 -55.62 -43.96
C ILE A 5 24.23 -54.33 -44.35
N THR A 6 23.53 -54.34 -45.49
CA THR A 6 22.72 -53.19 -45.94
C THR A 6 21.45 -53.04 -45.09
N LEU A 7 20.87 -54.14 -44.59
CA LEU A 7 19.71 -54.10 -43.69
C LEU A 7 20.10 -53.68 -42.26
N LEU A 8 21.30 -54.02 -41.78
CA LEU A 8 21.80 -53.55 -40.49
C LEU A 8 22.16 -52.06 -40.49
N CYS A 9 22.59 -51.49 -41.62
CA CYS A 9 22.87 -50.05 -41.73
C CYS A 9 21.60 -49.20 -41.82
N ALA A 10 20.47 -49.75 -42.30
CA ALA A 10 19.20 -49.03 -42.34
C ALA A 10 18.54 -48.91 -40.95
N VAL A 11 18.69 -49.93 -40.09
CA VAL A 11 18.11 -49.92 -38.72
C VAL A 11 18.89 -49.00 -37.76
N ALA A 12 20.16 -48.68 -38.05
CA ALA A 12 20.96 -47.77 -37.24
C ALA A 12 20.68 -46.26 -37.48
N THR A 13 19.77 -45.91 -38.40
CA THR A 13 19.48 -44.51 -38.75
C THR A 13 18.15 -43.98 -38.19
N LEU A 14 17.42 -44.77 -37.38
CA LEU A 14 16.13 -44.37 -36.80
C LEU A 14 16.18 -44.06 -35.30
N THR A 15 17.34 -44.03 -34.66
CA THR A 15 17.45 -43.36 -33.35
C THR A 15 17.66 -41.87 -33.58
N ALA A 16 16.57 -41.16 -33.87
CA ALA A 16 16.55 -39.71 -33.65
C ALA A 16 16.93 -39.49 -32.17
N CYS A 17 18.15 -38.99 -31.94
CA CYS A 17 18.48 -38.44 -30.64
C CYS A 17 17.53 -37.27 -30.43
N ASP A 18 16.59 -37.42 -29.51
CA ASP A 18 15.83 -36.31 -28.95
C ASP A 18 16.84 -35.35 -28.29
N ILE A 19 17.22 -34.32 -29.04
CA ILE A 19 18.21 -33.30 -28.67
C ILE A 19 17.50 -32.10 -28.01
N ASP A 20 16.21 -32.19 -27.71
CA ASP A 20 15.51 -31.17 -26.93
C ASP A 20 15.94 -31.27 -25.47
N ARG A 21 17.05 -30.60 -25.19
CA ARG A 21 17.54 -30.35 -23.84
C ARG A 21 16.80 -29.13 -23.29
N LEU A 22 15.70 -29.41 -22.62
CA LEU A 22 15.07 -28.44 -21.73
C LEU A 22 16.08 -28.02 -20.63
N PRO A 23 16.22 -26.71 -20.33
CA PRO A 23 16.95 -26.24 -19.15
C PRO A 23 16.55 -27.02 -17.89
N TYR A 24 17.51 -27.27 -17.00
CA TYR A 24 17.25 -28.02 -15.76
C TYR A 24 16.13 -27.32 -14.95
N GLY A 25 15.01 -28.01 -14.73
CA GLY A 25 13.82 -27.48 -14.06
C GLY A 25 12.76 -26.83 -14.97
N SER A 26 12.94 -26.83 -16.29
CA SER A 26 11.90 -26.43 -17.24
C SER A 26 11.03 -27.63 -17.65
N MET A 27 9.74 -27.40 -17.84
CA MET A 27 8.75 -28.38 -18.31
C MET A 27 8.23 -27.93 -19.67
N SER A 28 8.08 -28.83 -20.64
CA SER A 28 7.45 -28.46 -21.92
C SER A 28 5.95 -28.22 -21.72
N ALA A 29 5.34 -27.41 -22.59
CA ALA A 29 3.90 -27.19 -22.60
C ALA A 29 3.13 -28.51 -22.77
N GLU A 30 3.64 -29.44 -23.59
CA GLU A 30 3.08 -30.78 -23.77
C GLU A 30 3.15 -31.63 -22.49
N GLN A 31 4.23 -31.55 -21.72
CA GLN A 31 4.35 -32.28 -20.45
C GLN A 31 3.41 -31.72 -19.38
N ILE A 32 3.22 -30.39 -19.35
CA ILE A 32 2.30 -29.72 -18.43
C ILE A 32 0.85 -30.06 -18.76
N THR A 33 0.48 -30.05 -20.04
CA THR A 33 -0.89 -30.34 -20.48
C THR A 33 -1.26 -31.82 -20.38
N GLN A 34 -0.28 -32.74 -20.45
CA GLN A 34 -0.51 -34.18 -20.27
C GLN A 34 -0.74 -34.58 -18.81
N ASP A 35 -0.15 -33.87 -17.85
CA ASP A 35 -0.43 -34.05 -16.42
C ASP A 35 -0.47 -32.70 -15.67
N PRO A 36 -1.58 -31.93 -15.84
CA PRO A 36 -1.74 -30.64 -15.17
C PRO A 36 -1.73 -30.77 -13.64
N THR A 37 -2.21 -31.90 -13.11
CA THR A 37 -2.35 -32.14 -11.67
C THR A 37 -0.99 -32.16 -10.95
N SER A 38 0.08 -32.60 -11.61
CA SER A 38 1.43 -32.65 -11.02
C SER A 38 2.26 -31.38 -11.23
N SER A 39 1.84 -30.50 -12.14
CA SER A 39 2.68 -29.39 -12.63
C SER A 39 2.10 -27.99 -12.36
N LEU A 40 0.77 -27.85 -12.38
CA LEU A 40 0.08 -26.56 -12.26
C LEU A 40 0.38 -25.83 -10.94
N GLU A 41 0.47 -26.56 -9.82
CA GLU A 41 0.79 -25.96 -8.52
C GLU A 41 2.13 -25.21 -8.54
N SER A 42 3.17 -25.81 -9.14
CA SER A 42 4.49 -25.20 -9.26
C SER A 42 4.47 -23.95 -10.14
N LEU A 43 3.69 -23.96 -11.23
CA LEU A 43 3.54 -22.82 -12.12
C LEU A 43 2.82 -21.64 -11.44
N VAL A 44 1.76 -21.95 -10.69
CA VAL A 44 1.00 -20.95 -9.91
C VAL A 44 1.87 -20.36 -8.81
N ASN A 45 2.68 -21.17 -8.13
CA ASN A 45 3.67 -20.68 -7.17
C ASN A 45 4.70 -19.74 -7.82
N GLY A 46 5.08 -20.00 -9.07
CA GLY A 46 5.89 -19.09 -9.88
C GLY A 46 5.24 -17.72 -10.08
N CYS A 47 3.92 -17.67 -10.29
CA CYS A 47 3.16 -16.42 -10.41
C CYS A 47 3.16 -15.65 -9.09
N TYR A 48 2.91 -16.31 -7.96
CA TYR A 48 2.99 -15.68 -6.63
C TYR A 48 4.38 -15.15 -6.31
N ALA A 49 5.44 -15.82 -6.77
CA ALA A 49 6.81 -15.34 -6.58
C ALA A 49 7.05 -13.98 -7.26
N GLN A 50 6.41 -13.70 -8.40
CA GLN A 50 6.52 -12.38 -9.06
C GLN A 50 5.94 -11.25 -8.20
N LEU A 51 4.90 -11.54 -7.42
CA LEU A 51 4.27 -10.56 -6.53
C LEU A 51 5.23 -10.04 -5.45
N LYS A 52 6.19 -10.88 -5.01
CA LYS A 52 7.18 -10.51 -3.98
C LYS A 52 8.14 -9.43 -4.48
N SER A 53 8.56 -9.53 -5.75
CA SER A 53 9.40 -8.53 -6.40
C SER A 53 8.63 -7.25 -6.72
N TRP A 54 7.33 -7.40 -7.02
CA TRP A 54 6.42 -6.30 -7.34
C TRP A 54 5.98 -5.49 -6.11
N SER A 55 5.88 -6.10 -4.93
CA SER A 55 5.24 -5.47 -3.76
C SER A 55 6.06 -4.34 -3.12
N ASP A 56 7.40 -4.39 -3.13
CA ASP A 56 8.25 -3.29 -2.62
C ASP A 56 8.07 -1.99 -3.43
N PRO A 57 8.25 -1.97 -4.76
CA PRO A 57 8.04 -0.75 -5.51
C PRO A 57 6.56 -0.31 -5.47
N MET A 58 5.59 -1.24 -5.49
CA MET A 58 4.17 -0.93 -5.31
C MET A 58 3.91 -0.10 -4.05
N HIS A 59 4.50 -0.50 -2.92
CA HIS A 59 4.35 0.23 -1.65
C HIS A 59 4.90 1.65 -1.75
N ARG A 60 6.09 1.79 -2.33
CA ARG A 60 6.76 3.10 -2.46
C ARG A 60 6.00 4.03 -3.38
N LEU A 61 5.51 3.54 -4.52
CA LEU A 61 4.68 4.34 -5.42
C LEU A 61 3.43 4.85 -4.69
N GLY A 62 2.69 3.98 -4.01
CA GLY A 62 1.44 4.37 -3.36
C GLY A 62 1.61 5.25 -2.11
N GLU A 63 2.58 4.94 -1.24
CA GLU A 63 2.71 5.62 0.05
C GLU A 63 3.64 6.84 -0.02
N TYR A 64 4.75 6.79 -0.77
CA TYR A 64 5.74 7.88 -0.76
C TYR A 64 5.27 9.08 -1.57
N ALA A 65 4.29 8.89 -2.46
CA ALA A 65 3.54 9.96 -3.11
C ALA A 65 2.44 10.54 -2.20
N GLY A 66 2.14 9.92 -1.04
CA GLY A 66 1.13 10.39 -0.08
C GLY A 66 1.67 11.36 0.97
N ASP A 67 0.88 11.67 1.99
CA ASP A 67 1.17 12.69 3.01
C ASP A 67 1.23 12.14 4.45
N ASN A 68 1.30 10.81 4.62
CA ASN A 68 1.39 10.16 5.93
C ASN A 68 2.80 10.09 6.50
N MET A 69 3.81 10.23 5.66
CA MET A 69 5.22 10.15 6.05
C MET A 69 5.98 11.43 5.71
N ALA A 70 7.16 11.59 6.32
CA ALA A 70 8.13 12.61 6.02
C ALA A 70 9.53 11.96 5.96
N LYS A 71 10.31 12.31 4.94
CA LYS A 71 11.71 11.88 4.86
C LYS A 71 12.62 12.89 5.58
N ASP A 72 13.66 12.39 6.24
CA ASP A 72 14.65 13.16 6.98
C ASP A 72 15.49 14.11 6.12
N LYS A 73 16.05 13.62 5.00
CA LYS A 73 16.97 14.31 4.09
C LYS A 73 16.73 13.90 2.64
N SER A 74 17.18 14.72 1.69
CA SER A 74 17.14 14.38 0.26
C SER A 74 17.90 13.07 -0.03
N SER A 75 17.54 12.37 -1.09
CA SER A 75 18.19 11.12 -1.50
C SER A 75 18.43 11.10 -3.00
N THR A 76 19.49 10.41 -3.42
CA THR A 76 19.76 10.09 -4.82
C THR A 76 19.10 8.77 -5.25
N ASP A 77 18.47 8.05 -4.33
CA ASP A 77 17.68 6.86 -4.66
C ASP A 77 16.41 7.24 -5.41
N ALA A 78 16.06 6.46 -6.43
CA ALA A 78 14.92 6.68 -7.31
C ALA A 78 13.56 6.75 -6.59
N PHE A 79 13.41 6.23 -5.36
CA PHE A 79 12.15 6.46 -4.62
C PHE A 79 11.90 7.94 -4.30
N PHE A 80 12.94 8.79 -4.31
CA PHE A 80 12.84 10.20 -3.95
C PHE A 80 12.02 11.00 -4.98
N ASP A 81 11.98 10.55 -6.23
CA ASP A 81 11.13 11.12 -7.29
C ASP A 81 9.64 11.00 -6.95
N PHE A 82 9.26 9.97 -6.20
CA PHE A 82 7.88 9.78 -5.74
C PHE A 82 7.53 10.78 -4.63
N ILE A 83 8.49 11.15 -3.81
CA ILE A 83 8.33 12.15 -2.74
C ILE A 83 8.38 13.56 -3.35
N SER A 84 9.35 13.87 -4.19
CA SER A 84 9.51 15.22 -4.74
C SER A 84 8.52 15.55 -5.87
N TYR A 85 7.78 14.56 -6.38
CA TYR A 85 6.96 14.66 -7.60
C TYR A 85 7.79 15.02 -8.85
N SER A 86 9.10 14.80 -8.81
CA SER A 86 10.01 14.93 -9.96
C SER A 86 9.93 13.67 -10.81
N ARG A 87 8.83 13.50 -11.55
CA ARG A 87 8.60 12.28 -12.34
C ARG A 87 9.72 12.05 -13.35
N ASP A 88 10.29 10.85 -13.32
CA ASP A 88 11.37 10.40 -14.20
C ASP A 88 10.99 9.05 -14.84
N ALA A 89 11.16 8.95 -16.16
CA ALA A 89 10.90 7.74 -16.94
C ALA A 89 12.05 6.73 -16.84
N ASP A 90 13.27 7.17 -16.47
CA ASP A 90 14.45 6.31 -16.26
C ASP A 90 14.56 5.78 -14.81
N ASN A 91 13.48 5.89 -14.05
CA ASN A 91 13.41 5.44 -12.66
C ASN A 91 13.43 3.90 -12.55
N TYR A 92 14.52 3.31 -12.03
CA TYR A 92 14.69 1.85 -11.97
C TYR A 92 13.68 1.12 -11.05
N ARG A 93 13.08 1.82 -10.08
CA ARG A 93 12.02 1.24 -9.23
C ARG A 93 10.70 1.17 -9.97
N LEU A 94 10.42 2.20 -10.78
CA LEU A 94 9.28 2.22 -11.69
C LEU A 94 9.41 1.16 -12.78
N GLN A 95 10.62 0.97 -13.32
CA GLN A 95 10.93 -0.15 -14.22
C GLN A 95 10.67 -1.51 -13.54
N SER A 96 11.15 -1.70 -12.31
CA SER A 96 10.89 -2.94 -11.56
C SER A 96 9.40 -3.20 -11.33
N PHE A 97 8.61 -2.16 -11.02
CA PHE A 97 7.16 -2.25 -10.87
C PHE A 97 6.48 -2.72 -12.16
N TRP A 98 6.85 -2.13 -13.29
CA TRP A 98 6.35 -2.51 -14.61
C TRP A 98 6.74 -3.94 -14.98
N ASP A 99 8.03 -4.28 -14.87
CA ASP A 99 8.55 -5.58 -15.29
C ASP A 99 7.97 -6.72 -14.48
N SER A 100 7.95 -6.60 -13.14
CA SER A 100 7.36 -7.64 -12.30
C SER A 100 5.85 -7.77 -12.51
N GLY A 101 5.15 -6.66 -12.74
CA GLY A 101 3.73 -6.66 -13.07
C GLY A 101 3.44 -7.41 -14.38
N TYR A 102 4.13 -7.06 -15.47
CA TYR A 102 3.93 -7.72 -16.76
C TYR A 102 4.45 -9.16 -16.81
N LYS A 103 5.48 -9.51 -16.02
CA LYS A 103 5.89 -10.91 -15.83
C LYS A 103 4.80 -11.74 -15.17
N ALA A 104 4.15 -11.21 -14.13
CA ALA A 104 3.03 -11.87 -13.48
C ALA A 104 1.82 -12.03 -14.44
N ILE A 105 1.50 -10.98 -15.21
CA ILE A 105 0.44 -11.03 -16.26
C ILE A 105 0.75 -12.09 -17.31
N ALA A 106 1.98 -12.13 -17.82
CA ALA A 106 2.38 -13.08 -18.85
C ALA A 106 2.32 -14.53 -18.34
N GLN A 107 2.86 -14.80 -17.14
CA GLN A 107 2.83 -16.14 -16.55
C GLN A 107 1.39 -16.62 -16.29
N ALA A 108 0.57 -15.79 -15.65
CA ALA A 108 -0.83 -16.11 -15.41
C ALA A 108 -1.59 -16.36 -16.72
N SER A 109 -1.39 -15.50 -17.73
CA SER A 109 -2.04 -15.65 -19.03
C SER A 109 -1.62 -16.92 -19.77
N ASN A 110 -0.34 -17.29 -19.71
CA ASN A 110 0.15 -18.52 -20.34
C ASN A 110 -0.47 -19.76 -19.68
N ILE A 111 -0.63 -19.77 -18.36
CA ILE A 111 -1.31 -20.86 -17.64
C ILE A 111 -2.79 -20.93 -18.06
N ILE A 112 -3.49 -19.79 -18.06
CA ILE A 112 -4.90 -19.69 -18.45
C ILE A 112 -5.13 -20.15 -19.91
N LYS A 113 -4.21 -19.83 -20.83
CA LYS A 113 -4.29 -20.26 -22.24
C LYS A 113 -4.00 -21.76 -22.41
N MET A 114 -3.14 -22.32 -21.57
CA MET A 114 -2.65 -23.69 -21.70
C MET A 114 -3.59 -24.75 -21.11
N ILE A 115 -4.41 -24.37 -20.12
CA ILE A 115 -5.24 -25.32 -19.36
C ILE A 115 -6.69 -24.85 -19.37
N ASP A 116 -7.58 -25.72 -19.86
CA ASP A 116 -9.01 -25.44 -19.92
C ASP A 116 -9.68 -25.48 -18.54
N GLU A 117 -10.66 -24.60 -18.34
CA GLU A 117 -11.60 -24.65 -17.21
C GLU A 117 -12.44 -25.94 -17.25
N GLY A 118 -12.88 -26.42 -16.09
CA GLY A 118 -13.81 -27.55 -15.93
C GLY A 118 -13.14 -28.93 -15.88
N GLN A 119 -11.82 -29.03 -15.96
CA GLN A 119 -11.11 -30.32 -15.90
C GLN A 119 -11.20 -30.97 -14.51
N SER A 120 -11.08 -30.17 -13.45
CA SER A 120 -11.33 -30.58 -12.07
C SER A 120 -11.50 -29.37 -11.17
N LYS A 121 -12.16 -29.55 -10.02
CA LYS A 121 -12.33 -28.48 -9.02
C LYS A 121 -10.99 -27.91 -8.51
N THR A 122 -9.95 -28.74 -8.43
CA THR A 122 -8.61 -28.28 -8.03
C THR A 122 -8.00 -27.39 -9.11
N ILE A 123 -8.03 -27.84 -10.36
CA ILE A 123 -7.51 -27.09 -11.51
C ILE A 123 -8.25 -25.75 -11.64
N ASP A 124 -9.58 -25.76 -11.55
CA ASP A 124 -10.39 -24.55 -11.61
C ASP A 124 -10.02 -23.56 -10.53
N TYR A 125 -9.75 -24.03 -9.30
CA TYR A 125 -9.29 -23.16 -8.23
C TYR A 125 -7.95 -22.50 -8.58
N GLN A 126 -6.97 -23.24 -9.10
CA GLN A 126 -5.65 -22.66 -9.44
C GLN A 126 -5.71 -21.75 -10.67
N LEU A 127 -6.58 -22.04 -11.64
CA LEU A 127 -6.90 -21.10 -12.72
C LEU A 127 -7.52 -19.82 -12.16
N GLY A 128 -8.43 -19.94 -11.19
CA GLY A 128 -9.00 -18.82 -10.46
C GLY A 128 -7.94 -17.94 -9.79
N GLU A 129 -6.90 -18.53 -9.21
CA GLU A 129 -5.76 -17.78 -8.67
C GLU A 129 -4.95 -17.06 -9.77
N CYS A 130 -4.74 -17.69 -10.92
CA CYS A 130 -4.09 -17.04 -12.06
C CYS A 130 -4.88 -15.81 -12.53
N TYR A 131 -6.21 -15.96 -12.66
CA TYR A 131 -7.10 -14.84 -12.97
C TYR A 131 -7.04 -13.75 -11.89
N TYR A 132 -7.01 -14.10 -10.60
CA TYR A 132 -6.85 -13.13 -9.53
C TYR A 132 -5.57 -12.31 -9.68
N ILE A 133 -4.44 -12.99 -9.87
CA ILE A 133 -3.13 -12.35 -10.02
C ILE A 133 -3.14 -11.41 -11.23
N ARG A 134 -3.64 -11.88 -12.39
CA ARG A 134 -3.69 -11.06 -13.60
C ARG A 134 -4.59 -9.84 -13.44
N GLY A 135 -5.80 -10.02 -12.92
CA GLY A 135 -6.74 -8.92 -12.70
C GLY A 135 -6.22 -7.90 -11.69
N MET A 136 -5.59 -8.35 -10.60
CA MET A 136 -4.93 -7.47 -9.64
C MET A 136 -3.79 -6.68 -10.29
N MET A 137 -2.95 -7.30 -11.11
CA MET A 137 -1.87 -6.59 -11.80
C MET A 137 -2.40 -5.50 -12.75
N TYR A 138 -3.43 -5.80 -13.54
CA TYR A 138 -4.03 -4.78 -14.42
C TYR A 138 -4.61 -3.61 -13.64
N PHE A 139 -5.28 -3.85 -12.52
CA PHE A 139 -5.78 -2.75 -11.66
C PHE A 139 -4.64 -1.88 -11.12
N TYR A 140 -3.60 -2.50 -10.56
CA TYR A 140 -2.50 -1.73 -9.95
C TYR A 140 -1.62 -1.00 -10.98
N LEU A 141 -1.41 -1.58 -12.16
CA LEU A 141 -0.75 -0.89 -13.27
C LEU A 141 -1.65 0.24 -13.79
N GLY A 142 -2.95 -0.02 -13.94
CA GLY A 142 -3.95 0.96 -14.36
C GLY A 142 -4.03 2.18 -13.45
N ARG A 143 -4.03 2.00 -12.12
CA ARG A 143 -4.06 3.12 -11.17
C ARG A 143 -2.73 3.88 -11.07
N ALA A 144 -1.62 3.29 -11.47
CA ALA A 144 -0.31 3.94 -11.47
C ALA A 144 -0.05 4.75 -12.76
N PHE A 145 -0.37 4.17 -13.92
CA PHE A 145 -0.06 4.75 -15.23
C PHE A 145 -1.26 5.40 -15.92
N GLY A 146 -2.49 5.11 -15.48
CA GLY A 146 -3.72 5.70 -16.00
C GLY A 146 -4.25 6.82 -15.11
N ARG A 147 -4.96 7.78 -15.72
CA ARG A 147 -5.65 8.86 -14.98
C ARG A 147 -6.67 8.27 -13.99
N PRO A 148 -6.99 8.96 -12.88
CA PRO A 148 -8.09 8.57 -12.01
C PRO A 148 -9.37 8.32 -12.80
N TYR A 149 -10.14 7.28 -12.47
CA TYR A 149 -11.25 6.82 -13.31
C TYR A 149 -12.36 7.86 -13.54
N TRP A 150 -12.54 8.83 -12.63
CA TRP A 150 -13.52 9.91 -12.82
C TRP A 150 -13.12 10.89 -13.95
N ASP A 151 -11.85 10.90 -14.35
CA ASP A 151 -11.29 11.79 -15.36
C ASP A 151 -11.27 11.07 -16.72
N LYS A 152 -12.39 11.11 -17.45
CA LYS A 152 -12.58 10.64 -18.84
C LYS A 152 -11.86 9.31 -19.16
N PRO A 153 -12.26 8.20 -18.52
CA PRO A 153 -11.54 6.92 -18.60
C PRO A 153 -11.50 6.32 -20.01
N GLU A 154 -12.44 6.68 -20.89
CA GLU A 154 -12.50 6.32 -22.31
C GLU A 154 -11.54 7.15 -23.18
N GLY A 155 -11.14 8.33 -22.72
CA GLY A 155 -10.30 9.28 -23.45
C GLY A 155 -8.83 9.29 -23.01
N HIS A 156 -8.52 8.73 -21.85
CA HIS A 156 -7.16 8.63 -21.32
C HIS A 156 -6.60 7.21 -21.44
N MET A 157 -5.29 7.13 -21.70
CA MET A 157 -4.61 5.86 -21.85
C MET A 157 -4.43 5.18 -20.48
N GLY A 158 -4.77 3.89 -20.43
CA GLY A 158 -4.50 2.96 -19.34
C GLY A 158 -3.17 2.26 -19.57
N VAL A 159 -3.15 0.93 -19.70
CA VAL A 159 -1.93 0.17 -20.01
C VAL A 159 -2.16 -0.82 -21.16
N PRO A 160 -1.11 -1.37 -21.78
CA PRO A 160 -1.29 -2.40 -22.80
C PRO A 160 -1.92 -3.66 -22.20
N ILE A 161 -2.98 -4.14 -22.84
CA ILE A 161 -3.62 -5.41 -22.49
C ILE A 161 -3.00 -6.51 -23.36
N VAL A 162 -2.25 -7.41 -22.71
CA VAL A 162 -1.54 -8.54 -23.33
C VAL A 162 -1.94 -9.83 -22.64
N ASN A 163 -2.66 -10.71 -23.36
CA ASN A 163 -3.25 -11.93 -22.80
C ASN A 163 -2.41 -13.17 -23.11
N GLY A 164 -1.11 -13.10 -22.82
CA GLY A 164 -0.15 -14.20 -22.98
C GLY A 164 1.08 -13.81 -23.81
N THR A 165 2.08 -14.69 -23.82
CA THR A 165 3.21 -14.59 -24.74
C THR A 165 2.69 -14.82 -26.16
N PRO A 166 2.92 -13.90 -27.12
CA PRO A 166 2.50 -14.13 -28.50
C PRO A 166 3.15 -15.38 -29.10
N ASP A 167 2.40 -16.09 -29.93
CA ASP A 167 2.83 -17.39 -30.50
C ASP A 167 4.03 -17.23 -31.47
N ASP A 168 4.14 -16.07 -32.13
CA ASP A 168 5.30 -15.71 -32.95
C ASP A 168 6.18 -14.68 -32.22
N VAL A 169 7.14 -15.18 -31.46
CA VAL A 169 8.13 -14.34 -30.75
C VAL A 169 9.12 -13.64 -31.69
N ASN A 170 9.24 -14.09 -32.95
CA ASN A 170 10.20 -13.54 -33.90
C ASN A 170 9.65 -12.34 -34.69
N ASN A 171 8.33 -12.19 -34.75
CA ASN A 171 7.66 -11.08 -35.42
C ASN A 171 6.60 -10.43 -34.50
N LEU A 172 7.02 -10.12 -33.27
CA LEU A 172 6.18 -9.48 -32.26
C LEU A 172 5.74 -8.08 -32.72
N ASN A 173 4.43 -7.85 -32.73
CA ASN A 173 3.83 -6.52 -32.83
C ASN A 173 2.66 -6.42 -31.83
N LEU A 174 2.90 -5.75 -30.72
CA LEU A 174 1.93 -5.57 -29.64
C LEU A 174 1.13 -4.27 -29.84
N PRO A 175 -0.15 -4.25 -29.41
CA PRO A 175 -0.95 -3.04 -29.46
C PRO A 175 -0.37 -1.97 -28.53
N ASP A 176 -0.63 -0.70 -28.82
CA ASP A 176 -0.39 0.37 -27.85
C ASP A 176 -1.31 0.23 -26.64
N ARG A 177 -1.16 1.12 -25.67
CA ARG A 177 -1.96 1.14 -24.43
C ARG A 177 -3.44 1.24 -24.75
N SER A 178 -4.23 0.40 -24.10
CA SER A 178 -5.69 0.51 -24.11
C SER A 178 -6.15 1.73 -23.30
N THR A 179 -7.44 2.01 -23.28
CA THR A 179 -7.99 3.09 -22.44
C THR A 179 -7.93 2.73 -20.95
N VAL A 180 -8.09 3.72 -20.06
CA VAL A 180 -8.26 3.47 -18.62
C VAL A 180 -9.50 2.60 -18.39
N GLN A 181 -10.58 2.85 -19.13
CA GLN A 181 -11.79 2.06 -19.09
C GLN A 181 -11.51 0.58 -19.40
N ASP A 182 -10.91 0.27 -20.55
CA ASP A 182 -10.64 -1.11 -20.98
C ASP A 182 -9.70 -1.83 -19.99
N THR A 183 -8.73 -1.09 -19.42
CA THR A 183 -7.80 -1.62 -18.42
C THR A 183 -8.54 -2.08 -17.15
N TYR A 184 -9.50 -1.27 -16.69
CA TYR A 184 -10.32 -1.62 -15.52
C TYR A 184 -11.31 -2.75 -15.85
N GLU A 185 -11.89 -2.76 -17.05
CA GLU A 185 -12.77 -3.84 -17.50
C GLU A 185 -12.03 -5.18 -17.55
N GLN A 186 -10.81 -5.23 -18.11
CA GLN A 186 -9.96 -6.43 -18.08
C GLN A 186 -9.67 -6.91 -16.65
N ALA A 187 -9.39 -5.99 -15.72
CA ALA A 187 -9.18 -6.33 -14.32
C ALA A 187 -10.44 -6.92 -13.67
N ILE A 188 -11.60 -6.32 -13.94
CA ILE A 188 -12.90 -6.75 -13.41
C ILE A 188 -13.29 -8.13 -13.94
N ASP A 189 -13.13 -8.36 -15.24
CA ASP A 189 -13.52 -9.62 -15.87
C ASP A 189 -12.68 -10.79 -15.34
N ASP A 190 -11.37 -10.58 -15.19
CA ASP A 190 -10.47 -11.55 -14.56
C ASP A 190 -10.89 -11.83 -13.11
N LEU A 191 -11.15 -10.80 -12.30
CA LEU A 191 -11.53 -10.99 -10.90
C LEU A 191 -12.92 -11.63 -10.74
N LYS A 192 -13.85 -11.40 -11.67
CA LYS A 192 -15.14 -12.11 -11.72
C LYS A 192 -14.96 -13.58 -12.08
N ALA A 193 -14.13 -13.89 -13.08
CA ALA A 193 -13.80 -15.28 -13.44
C ALA A 193 -13.10 -16.00 -12.27
N SER A 194 -12.15 -15.31 -11.64
CA SER A 194 -11.46 -15.75 -10.44
C SER A 194 -12.40 -16.15 -9.30
N ALA A 195 -13.33 -15.26 -8.94
CA ALA A 195 -14.33 -15.54 -7.90
C ALA A 195 -15.24 -16.72 -8.28
N ARG A 196 -15.71 -16.78 -9.53
CA ARG A 196 -16.58 -17.86 -10.04
C ARG A 196 -15.90 -19.23 -9.95
N LEU A 197 -14.64 -19.32 -10.37
CA LEU A 197 -13.89 -20.57 -10.37
C LEU A 197 -13.56 -21.02 -8.94
N MET A 198 -13.08 -20.10 -8.09
CA MET A 198 -12.75 -20.45 -6.70
C MET A 198 -13.97 -20.74 -5.82
N GLU A 199 -15.16 -20.24 -6.18
CA GLU A 199 -16.41 -20.59 -5.49
C GLU A 199 -16.85 -22.04 -5.71
N ASN A 200 -16.57 -22.59 -6.89
CA ASN A 200 -16.92 -23.96 -7.25
C ASN A 200 -15.74 -24.95 -7.12
N GLY A 201 -14.53 -24.42 -6.87
CA GLY A 201 -13.29 -25.16 -6.78
C GLY A 201 -13.00 -25.75 -5.40
N GLU A 202 -11.93 -26.54 -5.33
CA GLU A 202 -11.41 -27.14 -4.10
C GLU A 202 -9.91 -26.84 -4.01
N THR A 203 -9.42 -26.49 -2.82
CA THR A 203 -8.00 -26.18 -2.61
C THR A 203 -7.52 -26.74 -1.29
N LYS A 204 -6.23 -27.07 -1.23
CA LYS A 204 -5.51 -27.34 0.02
C LYS A 204 -4.66 -26.14 0.46
N ARG A 205 -4.58 -25.10 -0.37
CA ARG A 205 -3.87 -23.85 -0.06
C ARG A 205 -4.80 -22.97 0.75
N GLU A 206 -4.42 -22.74 1.99
CA GLU A 206 -5.20 -21.97 2.96
C GLU A 206 -4.43 -20.76 3.46
N GLY A 207 -5.16 -19.81 4.03
CA GLY A 207 -4.61 -18.59 4.60
C GLY A 207 -4.46 -17.45 3.58
N PRO A 208 -4.13 -16.25 4.06
CA PRO A 208 -4.17 -15.03 3.26
C PRO A 208 -2.99 -14.88 2.28
N ALA A 209 -2.05 -15.82 2.25
CA ALA A 209 -0.94 -15.82 1.30
C ALA A 209 -1.35 -16.27 -0.11
N TYR A 210 -2.55 -16.86 -0.24
CA TYR A 210 -3.11 -17.36 -1.48
C TYR A 210 -4.44 -16.68 -1.76
N ALA A 211 -4.75 -16.47 -3.03
CA ALA A 211 -6.01 -15.88 -3.44
C ALA A 211 -7.17 -16.82 -3.09
N SER A 212 -8.28 -16.20 -2.74
CA SER A 212 -9.57 -16.84 -2.52
C SER A 212 -10.66 -16.08 -3.27
N LYS A 213 -11.87 -16.65 -3.34
CA LYS A 213 -13.02 -15.93 -3.88
C LYS A 213 -13.31 -14.63 -3.12
N GLU A 214 -13.05 -14.62 -1.81
CA GLU A 214 -13.21 -13.42 -0.98
C GLU A 214 -12.11 -12.39 -1.23
N ALA A 215 -10.88 -12.82 -1.55
CA ALA A 215 -9.84 -11.91 -2.03
C ALA A 215 -10.26 -11.25 -3.35
N ALA A 216 -10.82 -12.02 -4.29
CA ALA A 216 -11.34 -11.50 -5.54
C ALA A 216 -12.50 -10.50 -5.30
N TRP A 217 -13.44 -10.82 -4.40
CA TRP A 217 -14.52 -9.90 -4.01
C TRP A 217 -13.99 -8.64 -3.32
N ALA A 218 -13.01 -8.75 -2.43
CA ALA A 218 -12.39 -7.59 -1.78
C ALA A 218 -11.74 -6.66 -2.82
N MET A 219 -10.99 -7.22 -3.77
CA MET A 219 -10.40 -6.45 -4.87
C MET A 219 -11.47 -5.81 -5.76
N LEU A 220 -12.53 -6.54 -6.12
CA LEU A 220 -13.67 -5.98 -6.86
C LEU A 220 -14.34 -4.82 -6.11
N SER A 221 -14.51 -4.93 -4.79
CA SER A 221 -15.07 -3.84 -3.97
C SER A 221 -14.24 -2.56 -4.10
N ARG A 222 -12.90 -2.69 -4.12
CA ARG A 222 -11.98 -1.57 -4.27
C ARG A 222 -12.03 -0.99 -5.69
N ILE A 223 -12.00 -1.84 -6.72
CA ILE A 223 -12.04 -1.37 -8.11
C ILE A 223 -13.34 -0.60 -8.38
N TYR A 224 -14.49 -1.14 -7.97
CA TYR A 224 -15.75 -0.44 -8.12
C TYR A 224 -15.84 0.84 -7.27
N LEU A 225 -15.18 0.88 -6.10
CA LEU A 225 -15.04 2.13 -5.34
C LEU A 225 -14.23 3.17 -6.14
N PHE A 226 -13.14 2.78 -6.80
CA PHE A 226 -12.36 3.68 -7.67
C PHE A 226 -13.18 4.17 -8.87
N MET A 227 -14.15 3.37 -9.34
CA MET A 227 -15.07 3.71 -10.42
C MET A 227 -16.36 4.40 -9.95
N SER A 228 -16.55 4.59 -8.64
CA SER A 228 -17.78 5.15 -8.05
C SER A 228 -17.90 6.67 -8.17
N GLY A 229 -17.04 7.33 -8.95
CA GLY A 229 -17.00 8.78 -9.10
C GLY A 229 -16.50 9.49 -7.83
N THR A 230 -16.65 10.81 -7.79
CA THR A 230 -16.31 11.63 -6.61
C THR A 230 -17.51 11.76 -5.67
N TYR A 231 -17.36 12.42 -4.53
CA TYR A 231 -18.52 12.73 -3.67
C TYR A 231 -19.46 13.75 -4.32
N GLU A 232 -18.94 14.63 -5.17
CA GLU A 232 -19.69 15.67 -5.89
C GLU A 232 -20.35 15.13 -7.16
N ALA A 233 -19.76 14.12 -7.80
CA ALA A 233 -20.28 13.46 -9.00
C ALA A 233 -20.18 11.93 -8.86
N PRO A 234 -21.00 11.32 -8.00
CA PRO A 234 -20.94 9.88 -7.76
C PRO A 234 -21.55 9.08 -8.91
N ASN A 235 -20.96 7.93 -9.21
CA ASN A 235 -21.55 6.88 -10.03
C ASN A 235 -22.23 5.87 -9.11
N SER A 236 -23.56 5.94 -9.02
CA SER A 236 -24.35 5.11 -8.10
C SER A 236 -24.34 3.62 -8.43
N GLU A 237 -24.14 3.24 -9.70
CA GLU A 237 -24.07 1.83 -10.12
C GLU A 237 -22.77 1.19 -9.62
N ASN A 238 -21.64 1.81 -9.88
CA ASN A 238 -20.35 1.35 -9.36
C ASN A 238 -20.29 1.42 -7.84
N ALA A 239 -20.90 2.44 -7.21
CA ALA A 239 -21.04 2.46 -5.76
C ALA A 239 -21.86 1.26 -5.24
N GLN A 240 -22.95 0.87 -5.92
CA GLN A 240 -23.72 -0.31 -5.55
C GLN A 240 -22.89 -1.59 -5.68
N LEU A 241 -22.15 -1.76 -6.77
CA LEU A 241 -21.29 -2.92 -6.96
C LEU A 241 -20.19 -3.00 -5.89
N ALA A 242 -19.61 -1.85 -5.49
CA ALA A 242 -18.67 -1.80 -4.38
C ALA A 242 -19.30 -2.30 -3.06
N ILE A 243 -20.55 -1.88 -2.79
CA ILE A 243 -21.32 -2.34 -1.62
C ILE A 243 -21.57 -3.84 -1.67
N ASP A 244 -22.00 -4.36 -2.82
CA ASP A 244 -22.38 -5.77 -2.99
C ASP A 244 -21.18 -6.69 -2.76
N TYR A 245 -20.04 -6.38 -3.38
CA TYR A 245 -18.83 -7.19 -3.21
C TYR A 245 -18.22 -7.06 -1.82
N ALA A 246 -18.25 -5.87 -1.21
CA ALA A 246 -17.81 -5.71 0.17
C ALA A 246 -18.69 -6.52 1.14
N THR A 247 -20.01 -6.53 0.92
CA THR A 247 -20.97 -7.29 1.72
C THR A 247 -20.71 -8.80 1.62
N LYS A 248 -20.44 -9.32 0.41
CA LYS A 248 -20.06 -10.73 0.24
C LYS A 248 -18.85 -11.14 1.07
N VAL A 249 -17.86 -10.27 1.23
CA VAL A 249 -16.69 -10.54 2.07
C VAL A 249 -17.04 -10.49 3.55
N ILE A 250 -17.75 -9.44 3.98
CA ILE A 250 -18.12 -9.22 5.38
C ILE A 250 -19.02 -10.35 5.90
N GLU A 251 -19.92 -10.86 5.07
CA GLU A 251 -20.88 -11.91 5.42
C GLU A 251 -20.36 -13.33 5.10
N SER A 252 -19.14 -13.45 4.57
CA SER A 252 -18.57 -14.76 4.22
C SER A 252 -18.40 -15.62 5.47
N THR A 253 -18.81 -16.89 5.39
CA THR A 253 -18.72 -17.85 6.50
C THR A 253 -17.75 -19.00 6.20
N THR A 254 -17.26 -19.64 7.27
CA THR A 254 -16.54 -20.93 7.19
C THR A 254 -17.54 -22.09 7.05
N SER A 255 -17.05 -23.27 6.67
CA SER A 255 -17.85 -24.52 6.65
C SER A 255 -18.40 -24.91 8.02
N GLU A 256 -17.79 -24.41 9.09
CA GLU A 256 -18.15 -24.69 10.49
C GLU A 256 -19.21 -23.72 11.06
N GLY A 257 -19.65 -22.72 10.30
CA GLY A 257 -20.78 -21.86 10.67
C GLY A 257 -20.43 -20.56 11.40
N GLY A 258 -19.21 -20.03 11.25
CA GLY A 258 -18.81 -18.71 11.75
C GLY A 258 -18.37 -17.75 10.64
N LEU A 259 -18.18 -16.46 10.96
CA LEU A 259 -17.59 -15.50 10.01
C LEU A 259 -16.17 -15.93 9.62
N LYS A 260 -15.84 -15.82 8.34
CA LYS A 260 -14.51 -16.15 7.80
C LYS A 260 -13.46 -15.13 8.21
N TYR A 261 -13.84 -13.86 8.28
CA TYR A 261 -12.98 -12.75 8.69
C TYR A 261 -13.61 -12.02 9.87
N GLU A 262 -12.76 -11.59 10.79
CA GLU A 262 -13.18 -10.88 11.99
C GLU A 262 -12.23 -9.70 12.25
N LEU A 263 -12.78 -8.55 12.65
CA LEU A 263 -11.95 -7.45 13.10
C LEU A 263 -11.23 -7.85 14.38
N LEU A 264 -9.95 -7.48 14.47
CA LEU A 264 -9.18 -7.69 15.68
C LEU A 264 -9.78 -6.84 16.81
N SER A 265 -9.67 -7.34 18.05
CA SER A 265 -9.90 -6.49 19.22
C SER A 265 -8.96 -5.28 19.20
N ARG A 266 -9.31 -4.19 19.88
CA ARG A 266 -8.43 -3.02 20.02
C ARG A 266 -7.02 -3.40 20.46
N GLU A 267 -6.89 -4.30 21.44
CA GLU A 267 -5.61 -4.75 21.95
C GLU A 267 -4.77 -5.46 20.88
N ASN A 268 -5.38 -6.39 20.15
CA ASN A 268 -4.69 -7.12 19.09
C ASN A 268 -4.39 -6.21 17.89
N PHE A 269 -5.29 -5.29 17.54
CA PHE A 269 -5.06 -4.33 16.48
C PHE A 269 -3.85 -3.43 16.77
N MET A 270 -3.64 -2.98 18.01
CA MET A 270 -2.45 -2.20 18.39
C MET A 270 -1.13 -2.92 18.12
N ARG A 271 -1.14 -4.25 17.94
CA ARG A 271 0.02 -5.07 17.59
C ARG A 271 -0.18 -5.83 16.27
N TYR A 272 -1.03 -5.32 15.36
CA TYR A 272 -1.32 -5.96 14.07
C TYR A 272 -0.04 -6.39 13.32
N ASN A 273 0.97 -5.53 13.28
CA ASN A 273 2.22 -5.75 12.56
C ASN A 273 3.08 -6.89 13.13
N THR A 274 2.77 -7.42 14.31
CA THR A 274 3.55 -8.47 14.96
C THR A 274 3.02 -9.87 14.71
N PHE A 275 1.82 -10.00 14.13
CA PHE A 275 1.26 -11.30 13.78
C PHE A 275 1.81 -11.80 12.44
N MET A 276 2.05 -13.10 12.34
CA MET A 276 2.18 -13.74 11.03
C MET A 276 0.84 -13.61 10.28
N PRO A 277 0.84 -13.45 8.94
CA PRO A 277 -0.39 -13.28 8.17
C PRO A 277 -1.44 -14.35 8.43
N GLU A 278 -1.05 -15.62 8.52
CA GLU A 278 -1.93 -16.77 8.82
C GLU A 278 -2.61 -16.71 10.19
N ASN A 279 -2.04 -15.97 11.14
CA ASN A 279 -2.58 -15.80 12.48
C ASN A 279 -3.45 -14.55 12.62
N ASN A 280 -3.70 -13.85 11.51
CA ASN A 280 -4.44 -12.60 11.50
C ASN A 280 -5.80 -12.74 10.81
N LYS A 281 -6.87 -12.71 11.61
CA LYS A 281 -8.26 -12.86 11.15
C LYS A 281 -8.79 -11.70 10.31
N GLU A 282 -8.11 -10.56 10.27
CA GLU A 282 -8.47 -9.45 9.38
C GLU A 282 -7.89 -9.60 7.97
N SER A 283 -6.79 -10.33 7.81
CA SER A 283 -6.07 -10.45 6.54
C SER A 283 -6.87 -11.26 5.52
N ILE A 284 -7.13 -10.67 4.35
CA ILE A 284 -7.83 -11.34 3.25
C ILE A 284 -6.82 -11.83 2.20
N PHE A 285 -5.96 -10.92 1.71
CA PHE A 285 -4.85 -11.27 0.83
C PHE A 285 -3.58 -10.48 1.14
N VAL A 286 -2.46 -11.19 1.22
CA VAL A 286 -1.16 -10.70 1.65
C VAL A 286 -0.09 -11.29 0.74
N VAL A 287 0.85 -10.47 0.28
CA VAL A 287 2.06 -10.96 -0.39
C VAL A 287 3.04 -11.43 0.69
N LYS A 288 3.01 -12.74 0.99
CA LYS A 288 3.81 -13.32 2.07
C LYS A 288 5.30 -13.30 1.72
N ILE A 289 6.10 -12.70 2.60
CA ILE A 289 7.56 -12.72 2.55
C ILE A 289 8.06 -13.61 3.68
N MET A 290 8.94 -14.56 3.36
CA MET A 290 9.56 -15.41 4.37
C MET A 290 10.90 -14.82 4.82
N ALA A 291 11.25 -15.00 6.09
CA ALA A 291 12.56 -14.57 6.60
C ALA A 291 13.73 -15.22 5.82
N SER A 292 13.58 -16.47 5.38
CA SER A 292 14.57 -17.18 4.57
C SER A 292 14.79 -16.57 3.18
N GLU A 293 13.88 -15.71 2.71
CA GLU A 293 13.99 -15.03 1.41
C GLU A 293 14.68 -13.67 1.52
N LYS A 294 15.00 -13.22 2.74
CA LYS A 294 15.61 -11.91 3.01
C LYS A 294 16.96 -12.09 3.70
N PRO A 295 18.09 -11.93 2.98
CA PRO A 295 19.42 -12.04 3.58
C PRO A 295 19.71 -10.91 4.57
N ASP A 296 19.16 -9.72 4.29
CA ASP A 296 19.13 -8.58 5.19
C ASP A 296 17.85 -7.77 4.97
N TYR A 297 17.64 -6.82 5.87
CA TYR A 297 16.45 -5.98 5.91
C TYR A 297 16.73 -4.49 5.69
N TRP A 298 17.95 -4.13 5.32
CA TRP A 298 18.39 -2.74 5.37
C TRP A 298 17.60 -1.84 4.41
N ASN A 299 17.36 -2.37 3.21
CA ASN A 299 16.62 -1.68 2.14
C ASN A 299 15.15 -2.08 2.06
N SER A 300 14.63 -2.89 3.00
CA SER A 300 13.21 -3.22 3.05
C SER A 300 12.36 -1.98 3.38
N ILE A 301 11.05 -2.06 3.18
CA ILE A 301 10.12 -1.00 3.58
C ILE A 301 10.29 -0.69 5.07
N GLY A 302 10.28 -1.71 5.93
CA GLY A 302 10.51 -1.56 7.37
C GLY A 302 11.87 -0.95 7.70
N GLY A 303 12.93 -1.37 6.99
CA GLY A 303 14.27 -0.82 7.15
C GLY A 303 14.34 0.68 6.86
N MET A 304 13.52 1.21 5.96
CA MET A 304 13.43 2.66 5.73
C MET A 304 12.63 3.39 6.83
N TYR A 305 11.71 2.69 7.49
CA TYR A 305 10.73 3.25 8.43
C TYR A 305 11.16 3.21 9.90
N SER A 306 12.03 2.27 10.27
CA SER A 306 12.41 2.05 11.67
C SER A 306 13.80 1.43 11.83
N TYR A 307 14.20 1.24 13.09
CA TYR A 307 15.40 0.50 13.50
C TYR A 307 15.01 -0.67 14.41
N ALA A 308 14.32 -1.68 13.86
CA ALA A 308 13.91 -2.89 14.55
C ALA A 308 14.94 -4.02 14.37
N GLY A 309 15.18 -4.81 15.41
CA GLY A 309 16.15 -5.92 15.35
C GLY A 309 17.59 -5.49 15.05
N GLN A 310 17.94 -4.24 15.36
CA GLN A 310 19.24 -3.61 15.04
C GLN A 310 19.53 -3.49 13.53
N GLN A 311 18.50 -3.46 12.69
CA GLN A 311 18.63 -3.31 11.25
C GLN A 311 17.74 -2.18 10.71
N GLY A 312 18.18 -1.57 9.62
CA GLY A 312 17.46 -0.51 8.92
C GLY A 312 18.15 0.85 8.98
N TRP A 313 17.74 1.72 8.07
CA TRP A 313 18.16 3.12 8.00
C TRP A 313 17.30 4.02 8.90
N GLY A 314 16.00 3.76 9.01
CA GLY A 314 15.07 4.58 9.79
C GLY A 314 15.09 6.06 9.38
N GLU A 315 14.82 6.34 8.10
CA GLU A 315 14.92 7.66 7.46
C GLU A 315 13.56 8.27 7.06
N MET A 316 12.48 7.51 7.26
CA MET A 316 11.11 7.94 7.02
C MET A 316 10.33 7.89 8.33
N TYR A 317 9.74 9.01 8.71
CA TYR A 317 9.00 9.17 9.95
C TYR A 317 7.54 9.46 9.66
N ALA A 318 6.67 9.25 10.66
CA ALA A 318 5.30 9.72 10.58
C ALA A 318 5.28 11.24 10.36
N SER A 319 4.52 11.71 9.36
CA SER A 319 4.43 13.14 9.08
C SER A 319 3.74 13.87 10.23
N ALA A 320 4.07 15.15 10.42
CA ALA A 320 3.37 15.95 11.43
C ALA A 320 1.85 15.98 11.19
N LYS A 321 1.43 16.03 9.92
CA LYS A 321 0.01 15.94 9.55
C LYS A 321 -0.64 14.65 10.05
N TYR A 322 0.03 13.51 9.90
CA TYR A 322 -0.48 12.23 10.38
C TYR A 322 -0.46 12.14 11.92
N MET A 323 0.58 12.70 12.56
CA MET A 323 0.67 12.78 14.02
C MET A 323 -0.44 13.65 14.61
N ASP A 324 -0.74 14.80 14.01
CA ASP A 324 -1.86 15.67 14.41
C ASP A 324 -3.20 14.94 14.28
N LEU A 325 -3.36 14.17 13.20
CA LEU A 325 -4.55 13.38 12.96
C LEU A 325 -4.76 12.30 14.03
N LEU A 326 -3.70 11.57 14.42
CA LEU A 326 -3.75 10.60 15.52
C LEU A 326 -4.12 11.24 16.86
N ASN A 327 -3.74 12.50 17.07
CA ASN A 327 -3.93 13.23 18.32
C ASN A 327 -5.23 14.05 18.38
N GLU A 328 -6.07 14.01 17.33
CA GLU A 328 -7.27 14.84 17.19
C GLU A 328 -8.29 14.60 18.32
N GLN A 329 -8.46 13.35 18.76
CA GLN A 329 -9.39 12.98 19.84
C GLN A 329 -8.75 13.01 21.24
N GLY A 330 -7.52 13.53 21.32
CA GLY A 330 -6.71 13.56 22.53
C GLY A 330 -5.29 13.10 22.23
N ARG A 331 -4.33 13.75 22.87
CA ARG A 331 -2.90 13.44 22.73
C ARG A 331 -2.62 11.98 23.08
N ASN A 332 -1.97 11.29 22.13
CA ASN A 332 -1.23 10.07 22.41
C ASN A 332 0.12 10.44 23.03
N ASP A 333 0.48 9.73 24.09
CA ASP A 333 1.69 9.93 24.86
C ASP A 333 2.51 8.65 24.83
N TRP A 334 3.74 8.75 24.36
CA TRP A 334 4.66 7.61 24.25
C TRP A 334 5.75 7.64 25.33
N ARG A 335 5.78 8.66 26.19
CA ARG A 335 6.78 8.76 27.26
C ARG A 335 6.70 7.52 28.16
N PRO A 336 7.81 6.83 28.46
CA PRO A 336 7.77 5.55 29.16
C PRO A 336 6.99 5.55 30.48
N ASP A 337 7.04 6.63 31.23
CA ASP A 337 6.37 6.82 32.53
C ASP A 337 4.95 7.42 32.43
N LYS A 338 4.54 7.89 31.25
CA LYS A 338 3.23 8.52 30.99
C LYS A 338 2.46 7.88 29.83
N LYS A 339 2.89 6.68 29.37
CA LYS A 339 2.38 6.08 28.14
C LYS A 339 0.86 5.97 28.14
N LYS A 340 0.21 6.64 27.20
CA LYS A 340 -1.23 6.68 27.01
C LYS A 340 -1.55 6.71 25.52
N ILE A 341 -2.15 5.63 25.03
CA ILE A 341 -2.60 5.52 23.64
C ILE A 341 -4.10 5.74 23.60
N VAL A 342 -4.51 6.90 23.07
CA VAL A 342 -5.92 7.29 22.85
C VAL A 342 -6.44 6.59 21.60
N ASP A 343 -5.84 6.86 20.45
CA ASP A 343 -6.13 6.16 19.20
C ASP A 343 -5.21 4.94 19.07
N ALA A 344 -5.80 3.75 18.95
CA ALA A 344 -5.04 2.49 18.83
C ALA A 344 -3.96 2.52 17.73
N ARG A 345 -4.19 3.26 16.64
CA ARG A 345 -3.25 3.36 15.50
C ARG A 345 -1.97 4.09 15.84
N ALA A 346 -1.97 4.89 16.91
CA ALA A 346 -0.77 5.56 17.40
C ALA A 346 0.27 4.57 17.98
N ASN A 347 -0.14 3.33 18.30
CA ASN A 347 0.78 2.30 18.78
C ASN A 347 1.72 1.78 17.66
N PHE A 348 1.46 2.10 16.39
CA PHE A 348 2.39 1.83 15.29
C PHE A 348 3.48 2.89 15.15
N ILE A 349 3.48 3.93 15.99
CA ILE A 349 4.52 4.95 16.01
C ILE A 349 5.41 4.74 17.23
N SER A 350 6.73 4.84 17.04
CA SER A 350 7.73 4.71 18.08
C SER A 350 8.69 5.89 18.07
N PRO A 351 8.53 6.87 18.98
CA PRO A 351 9.48 7.98 19.10
C PRO A 351 10.84 7.54 19.66
N SER A 352 11.94 8.03 19.09
CA SER A 352 13.30 7.85 19.64
C SER A 352 13.61 8.97 20.65
N TYR A 353 13.37 8.72 21.94
CA TYR A 353 13.69 9.70 23.00
C TYR A 353 15.17 9.68 23.39
N ILE A 354 15.69 10.85 23.74
CA ILE A 354 17.07 11.05 24.21
C ILE A 354 17.09 11.10 25.74
N THR A 355 18.13 10.54 26.33
CA THR A 355 18.46 10.71 27.75
C THR A 355 19.72 11.54 27.91
N ASP A 356 19.83 12.27 29.02
CA ASP A 356 21.06 12.93 29.45
C ASP A 356 22.16 11.92 29.84
N SER A 357 23.32 12.43 30.28
CA SER A 357 24.47 11.61 30.70
C SER A 357 24.18 10.70 31.90
N ASP A 358 23.14 11.01 32.68
CA ASP A 358 22.70 10.21 33.84
C ASP A 358 21.59 9.22 33.48
N GLY A 359 21.23 9.13 32.19
CA GLY A 359 20.15 8.26 31.70
C GLY A 359 18.74 8.78 31.97
N LYS A 360 18.58 10.09 32.25
CA LYS A 360 17.27 10.70 32.50
C LYS A 360 16.72 11.39 31.25
N TYR A 361 15.43 11.26 31.03
CA TYR A 361 14.74 11.99 29.96
C TYR A 361 14.66 13.49 30.27
N VAL A 362 14.87 14.32 29.25
CA VAL A 362 14.82 15.77 29.33
C VAL A 362 13.47 16.28 28.85
N GLU A 363 12.75 17.05 29.67
CA GLU A 363 11.51 17.69 29.24
C GLU A 363 11.78 18.91 28.34
N VAL A 364 11.12 18.92 27.18
CA VAL A 364 11.19 19.98 26.18
C VAL A 364 9.78 20.40 25.74
N PHE A 365 9.66 21.63 25.27
CA PHE A 365 8.49 22.12 24.57
C PHE A 365 8.72 21.96 23.08
N ARG A 366 7.92 21.10 22.45
CA ARG A 366 8.04 20.70 21.03
C ARG A 366 6.95 21.38 20.23
N PHE A 367 7.31 22.03 19.15
CA PHE A 367 6.38 22.72 18.26
C PHE A 367 6.92 22.77 16.83
N ILE A 368 6.03 23.08 15.88
CA ILE A 368 6.39 23.31 14.49
C ILE A 368 6.18 24.79 14.21
N LYS A 369 7.21 25.42 13.64
CA LYS A 369 7.14 26.82 13.23
C LYS A 369 7.20 26.98 11.72
N ASN A 370 6.70 28.12 11.24
CA ASN A 370 6.83 28.53 9.86
C ASN A 370 8.27 28.98 9.57
N VAL A 371 8.72 28.74 8.36
CA VAL A 371 10.02 29.18 7.82
C VAL A 371 9.75 30.26 6.79
N TYR A 372 10.38 31.43 6.95
CA TYR A 372 10.23 32.55 6.04
C TYR A 372 11.53 32.81 5.29
N ASN A 373 11.44 33.20 4.02
CA ASN A 373 12.59 33.68 3.27
C ASN A 373 12.95 35.12 3.64
N LYS A 374 14.00 35.67 3.02
CA LYS A 374 14.50 37.05 3.28
C LYS A 374 13.47 38.15 3.01
N ASN A 375 12.40 37.85 2.28
CA ASN A 375 11.32 38.78 1.94
C ASN A 375 10.06 38.56 2.82
N ASN A 376 10.17 37.83 3.93
CA ASN A 376 9.07 37.46 4.82
C ASN A 376 7.95 36.64 4.14
N ILE A 377 8.26 35.91 3.07
CA ILE A 377 7.32 34.97 2.45
C ILE A 377 7.48 33.61 3.14
N HIS A 378 6.37 33.00 3.54
CA HIS A 378 6.36 31.66 4.11
C HIS A 378 6.76 30.63 3.06
N THR A 379 7.81 29.86 3.32
CA THR A 379 8.40 28.90 2.38
C THR A 379 8.46 27.47 2.90
N GLY A 380 8.12 27.21 4.16
CA GLY A 380 8.10 25.85 4.69
C GLY A 380 7.92 25.80 6.19
N TYR A 381 8.20 24.63 6.78
CA TYR A 381 8.00 24.37 8.20
C TYR A 381 9.25 23.73 8.79
N THR A 382 9.55 24.03 10.04
CA THR A 382 10.62 23.35 10.78
C THR A 382 10.15 22.95 12.17
N TYR A 383 10.66 21.82 12.64
CA TYR A 383 10.46 21.35 13.99
C TYR A 383 11.42 22.06 14.95
N VAL A 384 10.94 22.35 16.16
CA VAL A 384 11.70 22.97 17.24
C VAL A 384 11.40 22.26 18.55
N GLN A 385 12.42 22.03 19.37
CA GLN A 385 12.28 21.56 20.74
C GLN A 385 13.16 22.41 21.68
N LEU A 386 12.56 22.96 22.73
CA LEU A 386 13.24 23.86 23.66
C LEU A 386 13.18 23.32 25.10
N PRO A 387 14.28 23.30 25.87
CA PRO A 387 14.27 22.84 27.26
C PRO A 387 13.24 23.61 28.11
N VAL A 388 12.49 22.88 28.92
CA VAL A 388 11.43 23.43 29.78
C VAL A 388 11.93 23.63 31.21
N SER A 389 11.53 24.75 31.83
CA SER A 389 11.63 24.97 33.26
C SER A 389 10.25 25.28 33.84
N LYS A 390 9.88 24.53 34.88
CA LYS A 390 8.63 24.68 35.63
C LYS A 390 8.97 25.29 36.99
N ARG A 391 8.47 26.49 37.28
CA ARG A 391 8.60 27.14 38.60
C ARG A 391 7.24 27.71 38.99
N ASP A 392 6.77 27.33 40.18
CA ASP A 392 5.42 27.63 40.67
C ASP A 392 4.37 27.22 39.62
N ASN A 393 3.48 28.13 39.22
CA ASN A 393 2.46 27.93 38.18
C ASN A 393 2.91 28.41 36.79
N THR A 394 4.19 28.72 36.60
CA THR A 394 4.72 29.25 35.33
C THR A 394 5.60 28.21 34.64
N VAL A 395 5.32 27.99 33.36
CA VAL A 395 6.15 27.16 32.49
C VAL A 395 6.89 28.07 31.53
N THR A 396 8.21 27.92 31.47
CA THR A 396 9.08 28.68 30.56
C THR A 396 9.92 27.74 29.72
N CYS A 397 10.34 28.18 28.55
CA CYS A 397 11.37 27.50 27.76
C CYS A 397 12.46 28.49 27.33
N LYS A 398 13.66 27.97 27.05
CA LYS A 398 14.84 28.78 26.73
C LYS A 398 15.40 28.43 25.34
N GLU A 399 15.74 29.44 24.56
CA GLU A 399 16.44 29.33 23.27
C GLU A 399 17.59 30.34 23.23
N GLY A 400 18.84 29.87 23.23
CA GLY A 400 19.99 30.76 23.43
C GLY A 400 19.84 31.50 24.75
N GLU A 401 19.87 32.84 24.75
CA GLU A 401 19.62 33.67 25.94
C GLU A 401 18.16 34.12 26.10
N THR A 402 17.29 33.82 25.14
CA THR A 402 15.89 34.22 25.16
C THR A 402 15.06 33.26 26.00
N ASN A 403 14.28 33.80 26.94
CA ASN A 403 13.31 33.03 27.72
C ASN A 403 11.89 33.34 27.23
N TYR A 404 11.12 32.30 26.93
CA TYR A 404 9.73 32.41 26.56
C TYR A 404 8.85 31.87 27.68
N THR A 405 7.79 32.59 28.03
CA THR A 405 6.75 32.09 28.92
C THR A 405 5.67 31.40 28.09
N LEU A 406 5.36 30.16 28.42
CA LEU A 406 4.36 29.36 27.70
C LEU A 406 2.95 29.66 28.22
N SER A 407 1.99 29.75 27.30
CA SER A 407 0.57 29.93 27.62
C SER A 407 -0.16 28.60 27.56
N LEU A 408 -0.81 28.21 28.66
CA LEU A 408 -1.53 26.94 28.78
C LEU A 408 -2.71 26.85 27.81
N ILE A 409 -2.81 25.76 27.06
CA ILE A 409 -3.96 25.43 26.20
C ILE A 409 -4.80 24.32 26.83
N ASN A 410 -4.16 23.20 27.20
CA ASN A 410 -4.81 22.07 27.87
C ASN A 410 -3.83 21.40 28.83
N SER A 411 -4.10 21.47 30.13
CA SER A 411 -3.24 20.90 31.17
C SER A 411 -3.19 19.38 31.14
N SER A 412 -4.31 18.72 30.83
CA SER A 412 -4.40 17.25 30.81
C SER A 412 -3.59 16.62 29.66
N GLU A 413 -3.30 17.39 28.62
CA GLU A 413 -2.51 16.97 27.46
C GLU A 413 -1.11 17.61 27.44
N GLU A 414 -0.77 18.41 28.47
CA GLU A 414 0.41 19.27 28.53
C GLU A 414 0.63 20.07 27.23
N LYS A 415 -0.47 20.59 26.66
CA LYS A 415 -0.50 21.45 25.46
C LYS A 415 -0.38 22.92 25.86
N TYR A 416 0.53 23.62 25.21
CA TYR A 416 0.81 25.04 25.43
C TYR A 416 0.99 25.75 24.09
N SER A 417 1.03 27.08 24.13
CA SER A 417 1.50 27.92 23.02
C SER A 417 2.69 28.77 23.44
N ILE A 418 3.50 29.12 22.44
CA ILE A 418 4.65 30.03 22.56
C ILE A 418 4.42 31.24 21.64
N ASN A 419 4.61 32.45 22.17
CA ASN A 419 4.79 33.64 21.35
C ASN A 419 6.27 33.75 21.00
N TYR A 420 6.62 33.41 19.76
CA TYR A 420 7.98 33.16 19.36
C TYR A 420 8.64 34.42 18.76
N SER A 421 9.96 34.39 18.59
CA SER A 421 10.75 35.56 18.18
C SER A 421 10.44 36.11 16.79
N ASP A 422 9.75 35.33 15.94
CA ASP A 422 9.24 35.76 14.64
C ASP A 422 7.88 36.50 14.72
N GLY A 423 7.37 36.73 15.93
CA GLY A 423 6.10 37.41 16.17
C GLY A 423 4.86 36.52 16.01
N GLN A 424 5.04 35.23 15.73
CA GLN A 424 3.94 34.27 15.58
C GLN A 424 3.69 33.49 16.87
N THR A 425 2.48 32.97 17.00
CA THR A 425 2.10 32.07 18.10
C THR A 425 2.04 30.64 17.59
N TYR A 426 2.82 29.75 18.19
CA TYR A 426 2.84 28.33 17.81
C TYR A 426 2.29 27.44 18.93
N PRO A 427 1.35 26.52 18.63
CA PRO A 427 0.95 25.49 19.56
C PRO A 427 2.02 24.39 19.64
N GLY A 428 2.13 23.75 20.79
CA GLY A 428 3.05 22.66 21.01
C GLY A 428 2.71 21.87 22.26
N VAL A 429 3.61 20.94 22.61
CA VAL A 429 3.45 20.05 23.76
C VAL A 429 4.72 19.99 24.60
N ILE A 430 4.55 19.84 25.92
CA ILE A 430 5.66 19.39 26.77
C ILE A 430 5.80 17.88 26.60
N ASP A 431 6.99 17.42 26.25
CA ASP A 431 7.31 16.01 26.02
C ASP A 431 8.79 15.76 26.35
N TYR A 432 9.27 14.54 26.13
CA TYR A 432 10.70 14.26 26.16
C TYR A 432 11.40 14.65 24.88
N GLU A 433 12.66 15.04 25.03
CA GLU A 433 13.54 15.36 23.93
C GLU A 433 13.65 14.17 22.99
N ILE A 434 13.44 14.43 21.71
CA ILE A 434 13.45 13.40 20.67
C ILE A 434 14.68 13.55 19.80
N GLU A 435 15.22 12.42 19.36
CA GLU A 435 16.29 12.38 18.38
C GLU A 435 15.85 13.03 17.07
N LEU A 436 16.75 13.83 16.48
CA LEU A 436 16.53 14.49 15.20
C LEU A 436 17.46 13.89 14.14
N SER A 437 16.93 13.63 12.94
CA SER A 437 17.73 13.45 11.73
C SER A 437 17.49 14.63 10.79
N SER A 438 18.52 15.42 10.52
CA SER A 438 18.43 16.62 9.66
C SER A 438 17.29 17.58 10.07
N GLY A 439 17.06 17.73 11.38
CA GLY A 439 16.00 18.56 11.94
C GLY A 439 14.61 17.91 11.98
N GLN A 440 14.45 16.68 11.48
CA GLN A 440 13.20 15.93 11.54
C GLN A 440 13.15 15.01 12.77
N PRO A 441 12.07 15.04 13.56
CA PRO A 441 11.93 14.20 14.74
C PRO A 441 11.74 12.72 14.36
N LYS A 442 12.50 11.82 14.98
CA LYS A 442 12.46 10.39 14.70
C LYS A 442 11.23 9.71 15.32
N PHE A 443 10.09 9.86 14.66
CA PHE A 443 8.86 9.11 14.91
C PHE A 443 8.83 7.88 13.99
N TYR A 444 9.51 6.81 14.41
CA TYR A 444 9.59 5.59 13.61
C TYR A 444 8.22 4.97 13.36
N ILE A 445 8.06 4.39 12.18
CA ILE A 445 6.83 3.71 11.76
C ILE A 445 7.07 2.20 11.87
N LEU A 446 6.34 1.51 12.74
CA LEU A 446 6.50 0.08 13.00
C LEU A 446 5.55 -0.80 12.18
N LYS A 447 4.61 -0.21 11.43
CA LYS A 447 3.55 -0.96 10.73
C LYS A 447 4.09 -1.94 9.68
N CYS A 448 5.31 -1.73 9.20
CA CYS A 448 6.01 -2.56 8.22
C CYS A 448 7.23 -3.28 8.83
N SER A 449 7.17 -3.62 10.12
CA SER A 449 8.27 -4.24 10.88
C SER A 449 7.72 -5.22 11.93
N ASN A 450 8.60 -6.07 12.47
CA ASN A 450 8.34 -6.98 13.59
C ASN A 450 7.32 -8.10 13.33
N GLU A 451 7.08 -8.46 12.08
CA GLU A 451 6.22 -9.61 11.73
C GLU A 451 6.72 -10.90 12.42
N GLY A 452 5.80 -11.63 13.04
CA GLY A 452 6.08 -12.88 13.76
C GLY A 452 6.46 -12.72 15.23
N THR A 453 6.76 -11.51 15.72
CA THR A 453 7.19 -11.31 17.12
C THR A 453 6.10 -11.67 18.15
N ALA A 454 4.81 -11.60 17.79
CA ALA A 454 3.72 -12.12 18.64
C ALA A 454 3.75 -13.64 18.82
N SER A 455 4.39 -14.35 17.89
CA SER A 455 4.59 -15.80 17.91
C SER A 455 5.96 -16.21 18.47
N GLY A 456 6.74 -15.25 19.00
CA GLY A 456 8.03 -15.50 19.64
C GLY A 456 9.24 -15.34 18.71
N GLU A 457 9.04 -14.90 17.47
CA GLU A 457 10.16 -14.55 16.58
C GLU A 457 10.92 -13.32 17.08
N ALA A 458 12.19 -13.19 16.70
CA ALA A 458 13.00 -12.03 17.03
C ALA A 458 12.51 -10.77 16.30
N GLU A 459 12.75 -9.60 16.89
CA GLU A 459 12.53 -8.32 16.21
C GLU A 459 13.31 -8.26 14.89
N SER A 460 12.65 -7.76 13.84
CA SER A 460 13.22 -7.67 12.50
C SER A 460 12.41 -6.67 11.66
N GLN A 461 12.85 -6.42 10.42
CA GLN A 461 12.02 -5.68 9.45
C GLN A 461 11.26 -6.61 8.51
N LEU A 462 11.01 -7.86 8.93
CA LEU A 462 10.14 -8.74 8.19
C LEU A 462 8.74 -8.11 8.11
N HIS A 463 8.21 -8.08 6.90
CA HIS A 463 6.90 -7.55 6.60
C HIS A 463 6.38 -8.16 5.32
N SER A 464 5.18 -8.73 5.42
CA SER A 464 4.38 -9.19 4.30
C SER A 464 3.35 -8.11 3.93
N PRO A 465 3.46 -7.45 2.76
CA PRO A 465 2.54 -6.39 2.35
C PRO A 465 1.10 -6.89 2.25
N VAL A 466 0.20 -6.22 2.96
CA VAL A 466 -1.23 -6.50 2.94
C VAL A 466 -1.83 -5.82 1.73
N ILE A 467 -2.46 -6.57 0.82
CA ILE A 467 -3.20 -5.94 -0.30
C ILE A 467 -4.66 -5.74 0.05
N SER A 468 -5.28 -6.65 0.81
CA SER A 468 -6.67 -6.47 1.27
C SER A 468 -6.90 -7.06 2.67
N ARG A 469 -7.71 -6.36 3.46
CA ARG A 469 -8.09 -6.77 4.82
C ARG A 469 -9.47 -6.22 5.19
N LEU A 470 -10.10 -6.85 6.17
CA LEU A 470 -11.49 -6.57 6.54
C LEU A 470 -11.76 -5.10 6.90
N GLY A 471 -10.82 -4.43 7.59
CA GLY A 471 -10.96 -3.02 7.93
C GLY A 471 -11.12 -2.08 6.73
N GLU A 472 -10.44 -2.40 5.62
CA GLU A 472 -10.60 -1.67 4.36
C GLU A 472 -11.96 -1.97 3.72
N VAL A 473 -12.42 -3.22 3.75
CA VAL A 473 -13.69 -3.62 3.13
C VAL A 473 -14.88 -2.87 3.74
N TYR A 474 -14.90 -2.71 5.06
CA TYR A 474 -15.88 -1.85 5.75
C TYR A 474 -15.79 -0.39 5.28
N LEU A 475 -14.58 0.15 5.13
CA LEU A 475 -14.41 1.54 4.69
C LEU A 475 -14.75 1.74 3.20
N ASN A 476 -14.52 0.73 2.35
CA ASN A 476 -14.96 0.74 0.96
C ASN A 476 -16.48 0.78 0.89
N ARG A 477 -17.16 -0.04 1.71
CA ARG A 477 -18.63 -0.07 1.79
C ARG A 477 -19.20 1.23 2.38
N ALA A 478 -18.57 1.78 3.42
CA ALA A 478 -18.96 3.05 4.02
C ALA A 478 -18.90 4.21 3.01
N GLU A 479 -17.79 4.34 2.27
CA GLU A 479 -17.63 5.36 1.24
C GLU A 479 -18.66 5.21 0.12
N ALA A 480 -18.87 3.98 -0.36
CA ALA A 480 -19.84 3.70 -1.40
C ALA A 480 -21.28 4.01 -0.97
N TYR A 481 -21.67 3.66 0.26
CA TYR A 481 -22.97 4.06 0.84
C TYR A 481 -23.12 5.59 0.88
N ALA A 482 -22.09 6.32 1.33
CA ALA A 482 -22.12 7.77 1.38
C ALA A 482 -22.25 8.42 -0.01
N LYS A 483 -21.56 7.88 -1.03
CA LYS A 483 -21.69 8.32 -2.43
C LYS A 483 -23.08 8.05 -3.01
N LYS A 484 -23.81 7.07 -2.48
CA LYS A 484 -25.23 6.82 -2.79
C LYS A 484 -26.20 7.68 -1.97
N GLY A 485 -25.72 8.47 -1.02
CA GLY A 485 -26.56 9.22 -0.08
C GLY A 485 -27.15 8.39 1.06
N ASP A 486 -26.72 7.14 1.23
CA ASP A 486 -27.14 6.25 2.33
C ASP A 486 -26.23 6.45 3.55
N TYR A 487 -26.39 7.59 4.21
CA TYR A 487 -25.55 7.93 5.35
C TYR A 487 -25.74 7.04 6.59
N PRO A 488 -26.95 6.52 6.91
CA PRO A 488 -27.11 5.61 8.04
C PRO A 488 -26.23 4.35 7.95
N HIS A 489 -26.21 3.68 6.79
CA HIS A 489 -25.35 2.50 6.60
C HIS A 489 -23.88 2.88 6.52
N ALA A 490 -23.54 4.01 5.88
CA ALA A 490 -22.18 4.53 5.87
C ALA A 490 -21.65 4.81 7.28
N GLN A 491 -22.47 5.42 8.14
CA GLN A 491 -22.13 5.72 9.53
C GLN A 491 -21.93 4.45 10.34
N ALA A 492 -22.77 3.43 10.13
CA ALA A 492 -22.64 2.14 10.82
C ALA A 492 -21.28 1.48 10.51
N ASP A 493 -20.92 1.36 9.23
CA ASP A 493 -19.64 0.77 8.81
C ASP A 493 -18.44 1.61 9.27
N LEU A 494 -18.53 2.94 9.16
CA LEU A 494 -17.49 3.84 9.62
C LEU A 494 -17.25 3.71 11.13
N ASN A 495 -18.33 3.63 11.91
CA ASN A 495 -18.26 3.51 13.37
C ASN A 495 -17.71 2.16 13.81
N ILE A 496 -17.93 1.06 13.07
CA ILE A 496 -17.31 -0.23 13.36
C ILE A 496 -15.77 -0.11 13.43
N ILE A 497 -15.16 0.56 12.45
CA ILE A 497 -13.71 0.75 12.40
C ILE A 497 -13.24 1.75 13.45
N ARG A 498 -13.96 2.87 13.57
CA ARG A 498 -13.61 3.95 14.48
C ARG A 498 -13.68 3.52 15.94
N GLU A 499 -14.74 2.84 16.36
CA GLU A 499 -14.96 2.37 17.74
C GLU A 499 -13.91 1.32 18.18
N ARG A 500 -13.42 0.49 17.25
CA ARG A 500 -12.30 -0.42 17.54
C ARG A 500 -11.05 0.36 17.94
N SER A 501 -10.74 1.46 17.25
CA SER A 501 -9.53 2.25 17.50
C SER A 501 -9.71 3.24 18.66
N LEU A 502 -10.92 3.81 18.78
CA LEU A 502 -11.34 4.85 19.71
C LEU A 502 -12.67 4.44 20.39
N PRO A 503 -12.63 3.67 21.48
CA PRO A 503 -13.84 3.25 22.19
C PRO A 503 -14.66 4.45 22.70
N GLY A 504 -15.94 4.48 22.36
CA GLY A 504 -16.86 5.61 22.58
C GLY A 504 -16.66 6.78 21.62
N GLY A 505 -15.80 6.62 20.61
CA GLY A 505 -15.40 7.67 19.67
C GLY A 505 -16.20 7.68 18.36
N GLY A 506 -17.24 6.87 18.23
CA GLY A 506 -18.12 6.81 17.07
C GLY A 506 -18.75 8.15 16.75
N TYR A 507 -18.99 8.39 15.47
CA TYR A 507 -19.69 9.56 15.01
C TYR A 507 -21.19 9.46 15.33
N ASN A 508 -21.75 10.53 15.89
CA ASN A 508 -23.18 10.62 16.23
C ASN A 508 -24.09 10.87 15.02
N ASP A 509 -23.55 11.47 13.96
CA ASP A 509 -24.29 11.81 12.74
C ASP A 509 -23.35 11.77 11.54
N LEU A 510 -23.83 11.32 10.39
CA LEU A 510 -23.13 11.38 9.11
C LEU A 510 -24.13 11.89 8.07
N ASN A 511 -23.72 12.87 7.27
CA ASN A 511 -24.57 13.48 6.26
C ASN A 511 -23.74 14.08 5.12
N ALA A 512 -24.40 14.60 4.08
CA ALA A 512 -23.75 15.13 2.89
C ALA A 512 -22.64 16.17 3.17
N SER A 513 -22.78 16.98 4.22
CA SER A 513 -21.81 18.04 4.54
C SER A 513 -20.53 17.55 5.21
N ASN A 514 -20.56 16.35 5.81
CA ASN A 514 -19.45 15.85 6.63
C ASN A 514 -18.96 14.44 6.25
N ALA A 515 -19.71 13.71 5.42
CA ALA A 515 -19.41 12.31 5.08
C ALA A 515 -18.02 12.16 4.47
N LYS A 516 -17.70 12.96 3.44
CA LYS A 516 -16.39 12.99 2.79
C LYS A 516 -15.25 13.18 3.80
N ALA A 517 -15.31 14.27 4.56
CA ALA A 517 -14.26 14.62 5.52
C ALA A 517 -14.06 13.56 6.61
N ARG A 518 -15.11 12.87 7.05
CA ARG A 518 -15.03 11.85 8.11
C ARG A 518 -14.57 10.49 7.58
N ILE A 519 -15.07 10.08 6.42
CA ILE A 519 -14.72 8.80 5.80
C ILE A 519 -13.27 8.84 5.31
N GLU A 520 -12.87 9.89 4.59
CA GLU A 520 -11.48 10.00 4.10
C GLU A 520 -10.46 10.10 5.24
N LYS A 521 -10.85 10.76 6.34
CA LYS A 521 -10.05 10.80 7.57
C LYS A 521 -9.86 9.42 8.16
N GLU A 522 -10.94 8.66 8.35
CA GLU A 522 -10.86 7.32 8.92
C GLU A 522 -10.08 6.37 8.00
N ARG A 523 -10.23 6.50 6.67
CA ARG A 523 -9.40 5.80 5.68
C ARG A 523 -7.93 6.14 5.81
N GLN A 524 -7.58 7.41 5.91
CA GLN A 524 -6.18 7.84 6.09
C GLN A 524 -5.57 7.24 7.36
N LEU A 525 -6.29 7.28 8.48
CA LEU A 525 -5.86 6.69 9.74
C LEU A 525 -5.71 5.17 9.64
N GLU A 526 -6.71 4.49 9.10
CA GLU A 526 -6.79 3.05 9.08
C GLU A 526 -5.78 2.42 8.12
N LEU A 527 -5.65 2.99 6.93
CA LEU A 527 -4.86 2.46 5.81
C LEU A 527 -3.48 3.14 5.68
N ALA A 528 -3.07 3.95 6.65
CA ALA A 528 -1.72 4.55 6.63
C ALA A 528 -0.66 3.48 6.46
N TYR A 529 0.34 3.75 5.61
CA TYR A 529 1.44 2.84 5.31
C TYR A 529 0.99 1.52 4.66
N GLN A 530 -0.09 1.55 3.88
CA GLN A 530 -0.58 0.42 3.06
C GLN A 530 -0.69 0.78 1.58
N ALA A 531 -0.03 1.87 1.15
CA ALA A 531 0.12 2.27 -0.25
C ALA A 531 -1.17 2.75 -0.94
N GLU A 532 -2.13 3.26 -0.16
CA GLU A 532 -3.42 3.73 -0.68
C GLU A 532 -3.55 5.27 -0.65
N ARG A 533 -2.80 5.98 0.20
CA ARG A 533 -3.11 7.37 0.56
C ARG A 533 -3.14 8.34 -0.62
N SER A 534 -2.17 8.28 -1.54
CA SER A 534 -2.14 9.17 -2.71
C SER A 534 -3.30 8.90 -3.66
N TYR A 535 -3.60 7.63 -3.93
CA TYR A 535 -4.73 7.21 -4.75
C TYR A 535 -6.07 7.61 -4.14
N ASP A 536 -6.20 7.51 -2.81
CA ASP A 536 -7.41 7.94 -2.11
C ASP A 536 -7.69 9.44 -2.33
N VAL A 537 -6.66 10.28 -2.27
CA VAL A 537 -6.78 11.73 -2.55
C VAL A 537 -7.21 11.96 -4.01
N PHE A 538 -6.48 11.40 -4.97
CA PHE A 538 -6.70 11.74 -6.37
C PHE A 538 -7.98 11.14 -6.95
N ARG A 539 -8.41 9.95 -6.53
CA ARG A 539 -9.67 9.34 -7.00
C ARG A 539 -10.93 10.06 -6.51
N ASN A 540 -10.81 10.90 -5.47
CA ASN A 540 -11.88 11.76 -5.00
C ASN A 540 -11.72 13.22 -5.46
N CYS A 541 -10.87 13.45 -6.48
CA CYS A 541 -10.61 14.76 -7.07
C CYS A 541 -10.04 15.80 -6.07
N GLU A 542 -9.29 15.33 -5.08
CA GLU A 542 -8.67 16.19 -4.07
C GLU A 542 -7.25 16.63 -4.43
N THR A 543 -6.81 17.70 -3.77
CA THR A 543 -5.44 18.20 -3.90
C THR A 543 -4.57 17.62 -2.79
N LEU A 544 -3.44 17.01 -3.17
CA LEU A 544 -2.46 16.57 -2.19
C LEU A 544 -1.60 17.75 -1.74
N THR A 545 -1.51 17.94 -0.43
CA THR A 545 -0.69 18.99 0.20
C THR A 545 0.18 18.42 1.30
N ARG A 546 1.43 18.86 1.38
CA ARG A 546 2.37 18.46 2.45
C ARG A 546 2.86 19.65 3.27
N LYS A 547 1.90 20.36 3.87
CA LYS A 547 2.14 21.55 4.70
C LYS A 547 2.67 21.17 6.09
N TYR A 548 3.85 20.54 6.14
CA TYR A 548 4.53 20.09 7.35
C TYR A 548 6.05 19.98 7.11
N PRO A 549 6.88 19.87 8.17
CA PRO A 549 8.33 19.74 8.03
C PRO A 549 8.75 18.49 7.25
N GLY A 550 9.74 18.63 6.39
CA GLY A 550 10.32 17.55 5.60
C GLY A 550 11.16 18.09 4.45
N VAL A 551 11.72 17.19 3.65
CA VAL A 551 12.53 17.55 2.46
C VAL A 551 11.73 17.74 1.18
N HIS A 552 10.44 17.47 1.20
CA HIS A 552 9.54 17.82 0.10
C HIS A 552 9.36 19.35 0.03
N ASP A 553 8.91 19.84 -1.13
CA ASP A 553 8.45 21.23 -1.21
C ASP A 553 7.12 21.36 -0.46
N ALA A 554 7.15 22.00 0.70
CA ALA A 554 5.99 22.16 1.57
C ALA A 554 4.93 23.12 1.01
N MET A 555 5.27 23.92 0.00
CA MET A 555 4.36 24.85 -0.68
C MET A 555 3.83 24.29 -2.01
N LEU A 556 4.37 23.17 -2.47
CA LEU A 556 3.85 22.47 -3.64
C LEU A 556 2.49 21.84 -3.33
N GLU A 557 1.52 22.14 -4.19
CA GLU A 557 0.21 21.51 -4.21
C GLU A 557 0.06 20.70 -5.49
N ILE A 558 -0.42 19.47 -5.37
CA ILE A 558 -0.66 18.58 -6.51
C ILE A 558 -2.16 18.39 -6.65
N PRO A 559 -2.84 19.17 -7.52
CA PRO A 559 -4.25 18.94 -7.79
C PRO A 559 -4.44 17.60 -8.50
N ALA A 560 -5.60 16.96 -8.34
CA ALA A 560 -5.89 15.69 -9.01
C ALA A 560 -5.84 15.77 -10.55
N THR A 561 -5.92 16.97 -11.13
CA THR A 561 -5.77 17.23 -12.56
C THR A 561 -4.31 17.33 -13.03
N ASP A 562 -3.33 17.36 -12.12
CA ASP A 562 -1.91 17.51 -12.46
C ASP A 562 -1.39 16.28 -13.22
N TYR A 563 -0.59 16.48 -14.26
CA TYR A 563 0.01 15.41 -15.07
C TYR A 563 0.87 14.48 -14.23
N ARG A 564 1.46 14.97 -13.12
CA ARG A 564 2.30 14.18 -12.20
C ARG A 564 1.49 13.25 -11.30
N VAL A 565 0.16 13.29 -11.33
CA VAL A 565 -0.70 12.33 -10.62
C VAL A 565 -0.45 10.90 -11.11
N ILE A 566 -0.15 10.74 -12.39
CA ILE A 566 0.19 9.46 -13.00
C ILE A 566 1.70 9.35 -13.20
N TYR A 567 2.22 8.13 -13.15
CA TYR A 567 3.64 7.85 -13.39
C TYR A 567 3.95 7.79 -14.88
N PHE A 568 5.18 8.12 -15.28
CA PHE A 568 5.63 7.88 -16.65
C PHE A 568 5.78 6.39 -16.92
N ILE A 569 5.46 5.96 -18.13
CA ILE A 569 5.83 4.63 -18.61
C ILE A 569 7.37 4.54 -18.59
N PRO A 570 7.97 3.48 -18.02
CA PRO A 570 9.41 3.39 -17.97
C PRO A 570 10.05 3.48 -19.37
N GLN A 571 11.12 4.26 -19.50
CA GLN A 571 11.73 4.53 -20.80
C GLN A 571 12.31 3.25 -21.43
N SER A 572 12.88 2.35 -20.63
CA SER A 572 13.37 1.05 -21.12
C SER A 572 12.22 0.15 -21.59
N ALA A 573 11.03 0.22 -20.96
CA ALA A 573 9.85 -0.47 -21.46
C ALA A 573 9.43 0.05 -22.84
N ILE A 574 9.42 1.37 -23.06
CA ILE A 574 9.13 1.97 -24.38
C ILE A 574 10.16 1.52 -25.42
N ASN A 575 11.45 1.60 -25.09
CA ASN A 575 12.53 1.29 -26.02
C ASN A 575 12.55 -0.19 -26.45
N SER A 576 12.11 -1.09 -25.58
CA SER A 576 12.07 -2.53 -25.83
C SER A 576 10.70 -3.03 -26.31
N TYR A 577 9.69 -2.15 -26.39
CA TYR A 577 8.34 -2.55 -26.76
C TYR A 577 8.29 -2.91 -28.25
N PRO A 578 7.88 -4.13 -28.61
CA PRO A 578 7.75 -4.53 -30.01
C PRO A 578 6.42 -3.96 -30.56
N GLY A 579 6.37 -2.66 -30.81
CA GLY A 579 5.16 -1.92 -31.20
C GLY A 579 5.28 -0.44 -30.88
N THR A 580 4.15 0.24 -30.73
CA THR A 580 4.10 1.60 -30.16
C THR A 580 3.73 1.50 -28.69
N LEU A 581 4.47 2.19 -27.82
CA LEU A 581 4.11 2.34 -26.40
C LEU A 581 4.14 3.84 -26.03
N THR A 582 2.96 4.45 -25.99
CA THR A 582 2.84 5.90 -25.82
C THR A 582 3.08 6.34 -24.36
N GLN A 583 3.94 7.34 -24.20
CA GLN A 583 4.26 7.96 -22.90
C GLN A 583 3.09 8.81 -22.37
N ASN A 584 2.98 8.91 -21.04
CA ASN A 584 2.07 9.85 -20.38
C ASN A 584 2.51 11.32 -20.59
N PRO A 585 1.58 12.28 -20.54
CA PRO A 585 1.90 13.70 -20.75
C PRO A 585 2.95 14.21 -19.75
N THR A 586 3.86 15.07 -20.22
CA THR A 586 4.91 15.71 -19.40
C THR A 586 4.53 17.11 -18.89
N SER A 587 3.31 17.55 -19.22
CA SER A 587 2.69 18.81 -18.79
C SER A 587 1.16 18.67 -18.81
N ASN A 588 0.48 19.57 -18.09
CA ASN A 588 -0.99 19.69 -18.11
C ASN A 588 -1.53 20.18 -19.45
#